data_AF-A0A1V5ZYJ7-F1
#
_entry.id   AF-A0A1V5ZYJ7-F1
#
_cell.length_a   1.000
_cell.length_b   1.000
_cell.length_c   1.000
_cell.angle_alpha   90.00
_cell.angle_beta   90.00
_cell.angle_gamma   90.00
#
_symmetry.space_group_name_H-M   'P 1'
#
loop_
_entity.id
_entity.type
_entity.pdbx_description
1 polymer ?
#
loop_
_entity_poly.entity_id
_entity_poly.type
_entity_poly.pdbx_seq_one_letter_code
_entity_poly.pdbx_strand_id
1 'polypeptide(L)'
;MAKSQVQFTKDNEYYTPKKFVERFGRFDYDPATTPEKAVEFGIKHYDTIETDGLSKDWSPYRRIWINPPFTVKHKFLEKAYETYRQVKNEIYILFPIEFITTARFHNVALGGKLFIPNGRIAFESGLGKKSSSPAFGSVVLKIQDTWEMVLIDIKKEV
;
A
#
# COMPACT_ATOMS: atom_id res chain seq x y z
N MET A 1 0.15 -22.19 -6.47
CA MET A 1 0.56 -22.31 -7.89
C MET A 1 0.60 -20.92 -8.51
N ALA A 2 1.77 -20.44 -8.94
CA ALA A 2 1.83 -19.28 -9.84
C ALA A 2 1.07 -19.65 -11.12
N LYS A 3 0.22 -18.76 -11.63
CA LYS A 3 -0.50 -19.03 -12.89
C LYS A 3 0.55 -19.13 -14.01
N SER A 4 0.50 -20.21 -14.78
CA SER A 4 1.33 -20.37 -15.99
C SER A 4 0.94 -19.28 -17.00
N GLN A 5 1.94 -18.52 -17.47
CA GLN A 5 1.82 -17.35 -18.36
C GLN A 5 1.16 -16.11 -17.74
N VAL A 6 1.85 -15.45 -16.82
CA VAL A 6 1.50 -14.08 -16.41
C VAL A 6 2.03 -13.13 -17.47
N GLN A 7 1.15 -12.55 -18.29
CA GLN A 7 1.48 -11.42 -19.16
C GLN A 7 1.39 -10.14 -18.33
N PHE A 8 2.52 -9.47 -18.10
CA PHE A 8 2.56 -8.20 -17.37
C PHE A 8 2.11 -7.08 -18.31
N THR A 9 0.87 -6.60 -18.16
CA THR A 9 0.45 -5.34 -18.76
C THR A 9 0.87 -4.18 -17.86
N LYS A 10 1.15 -3.01 -18.44
CA LYS A 10 1.50 -1.78 -17.69
C LYS A 10 0.28 -1.10 -17.03
N ASP A 11 -0.84 -1.80 -16.91
CA ASP A 11 -2.04 -1.27 -16.25
C ASP A 11 -1.75 -1.16 -14.75
N ASN A 12 -1.53 0.06 -14.24
CA ASN A 12 -1.12 0.30 -12.86
C ASN A 12 -2.28 0.74 -11.94
N GLU A 13 -3.51 0.79 -12.44
CA GLU A 13 -4.69 1.26 -11.69
C GLU A 13 -5.44 0.10 -11.01
N TYR A 14 -4.91 -0.29 -9.84
CA TYR A 14 -5.55 -1.24 -8.93
C TYR A 14 -5.71 -0.60 -7.55
N TYR A 15 -6.96 -0.46 -7.10
CA TYR A 15 -7.28 0.19 -5.83
C TYR A 15 -7.61 -0.82 -4.75
N THR A 16 -7.24 -0.47 -3.51
CA THR A 16 -7.53 -1.31 -2.35
C THR A 16 -9.03 -1.21 -2.00
N PRO A 17 -9.73 -2.32 -1.76
CA PRO A 17 -11.12 -2.26 -1.31
C PRO A 17 -11.25 -1.54 0.03
N LYS A 18 -12.26 -0.67 0.19
CA LYS A 18 -12.48 0.08 1.44
C LYS A 18 -12.49 -0.81 2.68
N LYS A 19 -13.22 -1.93 2.64
CA LYS A 19 -13.28 -2.90 3.76
C LYS A 19 -11.91 -3.44 4.18
N PHE A 20 -10.95 -3.50 3.26
CA PHE A 20 -9.58 -3.92 3.61
C PHE A 20 -8.81 -2.78 4.27
N VAL A 21 -8.92 -1.55 3.76
CA VAL A 21 -8.29 -0.35 4.37
C VAL A 21 -8.80 -0.11 5.80
N GLU A 22 -10.11 -0.26 6.03
CA GLU A 22 -10.76 -0.04 7.33
C GLU A 22 -10.19 -0.93 8.45
N ARG A 23 -9.58 -2.08 8.12
CA ARG A 23 -8.89 -2.95 9.10
C ARG A 23 -7.70 -2.27 9.79
N PHE A 24 -7.16 -1.22 9.18
CA PHE A 24 -6.03 -0.44 9.68
C PHE A 24 -6.46 0.92 10.29
N GLY A 25 -7.77 1.18 10.34
CA GLY A 25 -8.37 2.39 10.90
C GLY A 25 -8.58 3.50 9.86
N ARG A 26 -8.65 4.75 10.34
CA ARG A 26 -8.85 5.95 9.51
C ARG A 26 -7.54 6.64 9.16
N PHE A 27 -7.47 7.25 7.99
CA PHE A 27 -6.25 7.88 7.49
C PHE A 27 -6.48 9.37 7.20
N ASP A 28 -5.44 10.17 7.39
CA ASP A 28 -5.47 11.60 7.18
C ASP A 28 -4.99 11.96 5.76
N TYR A 29 -4.08 11.13 5.21
CA TYR A 29 -3.43 11.37 3.93
C TYR A 29 -3.19 10.09 3.10
N ASP A 30 -3.28 10.22 1.77
CA ASP A 30 -2.92 9.19 0.79
C ASP A 30 -2.16 9.81 -0.40
N PRO A 31 -0.83 9.56 -0.55
CA PRO A 31 -0.02 10.18 -1.59
C PRO A 31 -0.14 9.51 -2.97
N ALA A 32 -0.97 8.46 -3.12
CA ALA A 32 -1.04 7.69 -4.35
C ALA A 32 -2.45 7.11 -4.58
N THR A 33 -3.40 7.99 -4.87
CA THR A 33 -4.81 7.60 -5.02
C THR A 33 -5.53 8.40 -6.11
N THR A 34 -6.84 8.24 -6.21
CA THR A 34 -7.71 9.10 -7.03
C THR A 34 -8.70 9.86 -6.16
N PRO A 35 -9.32 10.94 -6.67
CA PRO A 35 -10.34 11.68 -5.94
C PRO A 35 -11.48 10.77 -5.45
N GLU A 36 -11.93 9.83 -6.28
CA GLU A 36 -13.04 8.92 -5.97
C GLU A 36 -12.68 7.99 -4.80
N LYS A 37 -11.47 7.41 -4.83
CA LYS A 37 -10.99 6.53 -3.76
C LYS A 37 -10.72 7.29 -2.46
N ALA A 38 -10.18 8.51 -2.55
CA ALA A 38 -10.00 9.37 -1.38
C ALA A 38 -11.35 9.67 -0.70
N VAL A 39 -12.39 10.01 -1.48
CA VAL A 39 -13.77 10.19 -0.99
C VAL A 39 -14.31 8.91 -0.37
N GLU A 40 -14.14 7.77 -1.04
CA GLU A 40 -14.59 6.46 -0.54
C GLU A 40 -13.96 6.10 0.81
N PHE A 41 -12.66 6.36 0.99
CA PHE A 41 -11.92 6.12 2.23
C PHE A 41 -12.16 7.20 3.30
N GLY A 42 -12.75 8.34 2.93
CA GLY A 42 -12.92 9.50 3.82
C GLY A 42 -11.60 10.24 4.12
N ILE A 43 -10.63 10.17 3.20
CA ILE A 43 -9.31 10.80 3.32
C ILE A 43 -9.38 12.19 2.69
N LYS A 44 -9.10 13.24 3.49
CA LYS A 44 -9.24 14.64 3.06
C LYS A 44 -8.05 15.17 2.26
N HIS A 45 -6.86 14.69 2.59
CA HIS A 45 -5.62 15.10 1.94
C HIS A 45 -5.14 13.96 1.06
N TYR A 46 -4.86 14.22 -0.19
CA TYR A 46 -4.38 13.17 -1.06
C TYR A 46 -3.66 13.75 -2.27
N ASP A 47 -2.89 12.90 -2.93
CA ASP A 47 -2.28 13.20 -4.21
C ASP A 47 -2.64 12.16 -5.25
N THR A 48 -2.75 12.65 -6.49
CA THR A 48 -2.99 11.86 -7.68
C THR A 48 -1.72 11.74 -8.50
N ILE A 49 -1.80 11.05 -9.63
CA ILE A 49 -0.68 10.98 -10.57
C ILE A 49 -0.28 12.37 -11.08
N GLU A 50 -1.22 13.30 -11.20
CA GLU A 50 -0.98 14.68 -11.64
C GLU A 50 -0.33 15.56 -10.57
N THR A 51 -0.67 15.36 -9.29
CA THR A 51 -0.15 16.21 -8.20
C THR A 51 1.16 15.68 -7.60
N ASP A 52 1.54 14.45 -7.94
CA ASP A 52 2.80 13.78 -7.55
C ASP A 52 3.04 13.78 -6.04
N GLY A 53 2.47 12.80 -5.34
CA GLY A 53 2.66 12.63 -3.91
C GLY A 53 4.11 12.40 -3.47
N LEU A 54 5.01 11.92 -4.34
CA LEU A 54 6.44 11.81 -4.01
C LEU A 54 7.11 13.19 -3.88
N SER A 55 6.57 14.23 -4.51
CA SER A 55 7.06 15.60 -4.41
C SER A 55 6.62 16.34 -3.14
N LYS A 56 5.60 15.83 -2.43
CA LYS A 56 4.98 16.54 -1.30
C LYS A 56 5.69 16.31 0.02
N ASP A 57 5.50 17.24 0.96
CA ASP A 57 5.86 17.01 2.35
C ASP A 57 4.76 16.18 3.04
N TRP A 58 5.16 15.05 3.61
CA TRP A 58 4.28 14.12 4.33
C TRP A 58 4.29 14.35 5.84
N SER A 59 5.23 15.17 6.35
CA SER A 59 5.44 15.42 7.77
C SER A 59 4.21 15.98 8.53
N PRO A 60 3.29 16.76 7.91
CA PRO A 60 2.11 17.26 8.62
C PRO A 60 1.05 16.19 8.90
N TYR A 61 1.11 15.02 8.26
CA TYR A 61 0.04 14.01 8.34
C TYR A 61 0.38 12.91 9.34
N ARG A 62 -0.57 12.62 10.25
CA ARG A 62 -0.36 11.67 11.35
C ARG A 62 -0.54 10.22 10.93
N ARG A 63 -1.56 9.88 10.15
CA ARG A 63 -1.80 8.52 9.63
C ARG A 63 -1.87 8.55 8.11
N ILE A 64 -0.98 7.79 7.47
CA ILE A 64 -0.82 7.76 6.02
C ILE A 64 -1.10 6.34 5.49
N TRP A 65 -2.01 6.23 4.53
CA TRP A 65 -2.24 5.01 3.76
C TRP A 65 -1.56 5.14 2.40
N ILE A 66 -0.86 4.10 1.94
CA ILE A 66 -0.16 4.11 0.65
C ILE A 66 -0.44 2.81 -0.09
N ASN A 67 -1.12 2.91 -1.21
CA ASN A 67 -1.20 1.84 -2.23
C ASN A 67 -0.59 2.36 -3.54
N PRO A 68 0.75 2.36 -3.68
CA PRO A 68 1.42 3.03 -4.78
C PRO A 68 1.32 2.21 -6.08
N PRO A 69 1.53 2.83 -7.25
CA PRO A 69 1.81 2.05 -8.46
C PRO A 69 3.00 1.12 -8.20
N PHE A 70 2.80 -0.20 -8.37
CA PHE A 70 3.79 -1.21 -7.96
C PHE A 70 5.12 -1.12 -8.73
N THR A 71 5.15 -0.43 -9.87
CA THR A 71 6.38 -0.12 -10.62
C THR A 71 7.32 0.84 -9.86
N VAL A 72 6.76 1.72 -9.01
CA VAL A 72 7.51 2.74 -8.25
C VAL A 72 7.40 2.59 -6.73
N LYS A 73 6.77 1.52 -6.23
CA LYS A 73 6.62 1.22 -4.78
C LYS A 73 7.88 1.39 -3.92
N HIS A 74 9.07 1.15 -4.48
CA HIS A 74 10.35 1.32 -3.79
C HIS A 74 10.65 2.78 -3.45
N LYS A 75 10.28 3.73 -4.31
CA LYS A 75 10.42 5.17 -4.03
C LYS A 75 9.48 5.63 -2.91
N PHE A 76 8.27 5.10 -2.89
CA PHE A 76 7.31 5.35 -1.82
C PHE A 76 7.78 4.77 -0.49
N LEU A 77 8.38 3.58 -0.49
CA LEU A 77 8.98 2.98 0.71
C LEU A 77 10.13 3.86 1.26
N GLU A 78 11.04 4.30 0.40
CA GLU A 78 12.15 5.19 0.77
C GLU A 78 11.66 6.48 1.43
N LYS A 79 10.77 7.20 0.75
CA LYS A 79 10.16 8.43 1.28
C LYS A 79 9.39 8.18 2.58
N ALA A 80 8.69 7.05 2.69
CA ALA A 80 7.98 6.69 3.92
C ALA A 80 8.94 6.54 5.11
N TYR A 81 10.06 5.85 4.96
CA TYR A 81 11.05 5.74 6.04
C TYR A 81 11.78 7.07 6.32
N GLU A 82 12.02 7.90 5.30
CA GLU A 82 12.55 9.26 5.49
C GLU A 82 11.61 10.11 6.36
N THR A 83 10.33 10.17 6.02
CA THR A 83 9.33 10.90 6.81
C THR A 83 9.18 10.31 8.21
N TYR A 84 9.09 8.99 8.33
CA TYR A 84 8.94 8.31 9.62
C TYR A 84 10.10 8.63 10.58
N ARG A 85 11.34 8.68 10.08
CA ARG A 85 12.51 9.02 10.90
C ARG A 85 12.47 10.45 11.44
N GLN A 86 11.79 11.36 10.76
CA GLN A 86 11.70 12.76 11.17
C GLN A 86 10.59 12.98 12.20
N VAL A 87 9.39 12.42 11.98
CA VAL A 87 8.19 12.78 12.76
C VAL A 87 7.43 11.60 13.39
N LYS A 88 7.86 10.36 13.15
CA LYS A 88 7.27 9.14 13.74
C LYS A 88 5.76 9.01 13.52
N ASN A 89 5.29 9.41 12.34
CA ASN A 89 3.91 9.22 11.90
C ASN A 89 3.55 7.72 11.73
N GLU A 90 2.26 7.41 11.68
CA GLU A 90 1.80 6.05 11.40
C GLU A 90 1.64 5.86 9.88
N ILE A 91 2.64 5.28 9.23
CA ILE A 91 2.61 5.02 7.77
C ILE A 91 2.34 3.55 7.50
N TYR A 92 1.34 3.28 6.67
CA TYR A 92 0.97 1.95 6.18
C TYR A 92 1.15 1.90 4.67
N ILE A 93 1.98 0.99 4.19
CA ILE A 93 2.25 0.82 2.76
C ILE A 93 1.97 -0.61 2.31
N LEU A 94 1.19 -0.74 1.24
CA LEU A 94 0.85 -2.00 0.60
C LEU A 94 1.80 -2.30 -0.57
N PHE A 95 2.25 -3.55 -0.67
CA PHE A 95 3.02 -4.01 -1.83
C PHE A 95 2.91 -5.54 -2.02
N PRO A 96 3.30 -6.06 -3.20
CA PRO A 96 3.42 -7.50 -3.43
C PRO A 96 4.41 -8.17 -2.47
N ILE A 97 4.08 -9.36 -1.97
CA ILE A 97 4.83 -10.04 -0.92
C ILE A 97 6.29 -10.34 -1.32
N GLU A 98 6.54 -10.63 -2.59
CA GLU A 98 7.89 -10.89 -3.12
C GLU A 98 8.81 -9.66 -3.05
N PHE A 99 8.26 -8.45 -2.86
CA PHE A 99 9.07 -7.26 -2.73
C PHE A 99 9.99 -7.31 -1.50
N ILE A 100 9.55 -7.98 -0.42
CA ILE A 100 10.30 -8.03 0.85
C ILE A 100 11.60 -8.84 0.76
N THR A 101 11.82 -9.57 -0.32
CA THR A 101 13.06 -10.34 -0.55
C THR A 101 14.02 -9.61 -1.50
N THR A 102 13.76 -8.34 -1.84
CA THR A 102 14.58 -7.57 -2.78
C THR A 102 15.55 -6.64 -2.06
N ALA A 103 16.71 -6.36 -2.67
CA ALA A 103 17.65 -5.35 -2.15
C ALA A 103 17.00 -3.97 -1.97
N ARG A 104 16.06 -3.60 -2.86
CA ARG A 104 15.31 -2.34 -2.76
C ARG A 104 14.48 -2.24 -1.49
N PHE A 105 14.03 -3.37 -0.94
CA PHE A 105 13.36 -3.40 0.36
C PHE A 105 14.40 -3.39 1.49
N HIS A 106 15.36 -4.32 1.47
CA HIS A 106 16.33 -4.51 2.57
C HIS A 106 17.26 -3.31 2.79
N ASN A 107 17.58 -2.53 1.75
CA ASN A 107 18.44 -1.36 1.88
C ASN A 107 17.73 -0.17 2.56
N VAL A 108 16.39 -0.19 2.63
CA VAL A 108 15.57 0.91 3.14
C VAL A 108 14.87 0.54 4.45
N ALA A 109 14.33 -0.68 4.53
CA ALA A 109 13.47 -1.07 5.63
C ALA A 109 14.26 -1.42 6.89
N LEU A 110 14.14 -0.57 7.92
CA LEU A 110 14.88 -0.71 9.18
C LEU A 110 14.08 -1.41 10.30
N GLY A 111 12.77 -1.53 10.14
CA GLY A 111 11.84 -2.08 11.12
C GLY A 111 10.40 -1.92 10.63
N GLY A 112 9.47 -2.74 11.12
CA GLY A 112 8.10 -2.68 10.63
C GLY A 112 7.23 -3.83 11.11
N LYS A 113 5.92 -3.58 11.13
CA LYS A 113 4.90 -4.59 11.39
C LYS A 113 4.28 -5.03 10.07
N LEU A 114 4.56 -6.26 9.67
CA LEU A 114 4.00 -6.89 8.47
C LEU A 114 2.67 -7.55 8.79
N PHE A 115 1.63 -7.16 8.07
CA PHE A 115 0.32 -7.81 8.08
C PHE A 115 0.21 -8.69 6.85
N ILE A 116 0.11 -10.00 7.07
CA ILE A 116 0.11 -11.03 6.03
C ILE A 116 -1.29 -11.64 5.91
N PRO A 117 -2.03 -11.35 4.82
CA PRO A 117 -3.36 -11.90 4.63
C PRO A 117 -3.39 -13.41 4.33
N ASN A 118 -4.41 -14.11 4.81
CA ASN A 118 -4.69 -15.52 4.50
C ASN A 118 -5.28 -15.77 3.08
N GLY A 119 -5.05 -14.83 2.15
CA GLY A 119 -5.60 -14.85 0.80
C GLY A 119 -5.09 -13.69 -0.06
N ARG A 120 -5.53 -13.65 -1.32
CA ARG A 120 -5.22 -12.53 -2.23
C ARG A 120 -6.24 -11.42 -1.99
N ILE A 121 -5.77 -10.19 -1.90
CA ILE A 121 -6.64 -9.01 -1.88
C ILE A 121 -7.32 -8.91 -3.25
N ALA A 122 -8.64 -8.81 -3.27
CA ALA A 122 -9.41 -8.60 -4.49
C ALA A 122 -9.44 -7.11 -4.83
N PHE A 123 -8.36 -6.61 -5.44
CA PHE A 123 -8.25 -5.19 -5.82
C PHE A 123 -9.37 -4.78 -6.79
N GLU A 124 -9.77 -3.52 -6.74
CA GLU A 124 -10.74 -2.92 -7.66
C GLU A 124 -9.98 -2.35 -8.86
N SER A 125 -10.46 -2.61 -10.08
CA SER A 125 -9.85 -2.06 -11.29
C SER A 125 -10.37 -0.65 -11.54
N GLY A 126 -9.47 0.30 -11.82
CA GLY A 126 -9.86 1.67 -12.22
C GLY A 126 -10.52 1.75 -13.60
N LEU A 127 -10.37 0.72 -14.44
CA LEU A 127 -10.80 0.73 -15.84
C LEU A 127 -12.10 -0.06 -16.09
N GLY A 128 -12.88 -0.37 -15.03
CA GLY A 128 -14.12 -1.15 -15.15
C GLY A 128 -13.92 -2.60 -15.61
N LYS A 129 -12.67 -3.07 -15.71
CA LYS A 129 -12.35 -4.48 -16.02
C LYS A 129 -12.68 -5.35 -14.80
N LYS A 130 -13.18 -6.56 -15.04
CA LYS A 130 -13.25 -7.59 -13.97
C LYS A 130 -11.84 -7.81 -13.44
N SER A 131 -11.61 -7.42 -12.20
CA SER A 131 -10.34 -7.64 -11.53
C SER A 131 -10.03 -9.14 -11.49
N SER A 132 -8.90 -9.53 -12.08
CA SER A 132 -8.39 -10.89 -11.94
C SER A 132 -7.54 -10.96 -10.67
N SER A 133 -7.59 -12.08 -9.94
CA SER A 133 -6.77 -12.22 -8.73
C SER A 133 -5.29 -11.96 -9.05
N PRO A 134 -4.61 -11.05 -8.31
CA PRO A 134 -3.22 -10.66 -8.60
C PRO A 134 -2.31 -11.88 -8.62
N ALA A 135 -1.26 -11.87 -9.44
CA ALA A 135 -0.36 -13.03 -9.60
C ALA A 135 0.27 -13.47 -8.26
N PHE A 136 0.62 -12.50 -7.44
CA PHE A 136 1.23 -12.67 -6.11
C PHE A 136 0.28 -12.20 -5.00
N GLY A 137 0.56 -12.65 -3.78
CA GLY A 137 -0.08 -12.07 -2.59
C GLY A 137 0.46 -10.66 -2.32
N SER A 138 -0.24 -9.91 -1.47
CA SER A 138 0.20 -8.60 -1.01
C SER A 138 0.26 -8.58 0.50
N VAL A 139 1.14 -7.75 1.04
CA VAL A 139 1.26 -7.49 2.48
C VAL A 139 1.13 -5.99 2.73
N VAL A 140 0.76 -5.64 3.96
CA VAL A 140 0.80 -4.25 4.43
C VAL A 140 1.93 -4.15 5.45
N LEU A 141 2.79 -3.16 5.28
CA LEU A 141 3.81 -2.79 6.25
C LEU A 141 3.35 -1.54 6.99
N LYS A 142 3.19 -1.62 8.31
CA LYS A 142 3.21 -0.44 9.16
C LYS A 142 4.63 -0.16 9.60
N ILE A 143 5.17 1.00 9.30
CA ILE A 143 6.55 1.35 9.69
C ILE A 143 6.64 1.53 11.21
N GLN A 144 7.65 0.91 11.82
CA GLN A 144 7.99 1.06 13.25
C GLN A 144 9.47 0.70 13.46
N ASP A 145 10.01 0.89 14.67
CA ASP A 145 11.45 0.68 14.95
C ASP A 145 11.85 -0.80 15.15
N THR A 146 10.88 -1.71 15.25
CA THR A 146 11.12 -3.15 15.45
C THR A 146 10.35 -4.00 14.45
N TRP A 147 10.83 -5.22 14.21
CA TRP A 147 10.14 -6.17 13.35
C TRP A 147 9.04 -6.91 14.10
N GLU A 148 7.84 -6.92 13.52
CA GLU A 148 6.72 -7.73 13.97
C GLU A 148 6.01 -8.33 12.74
N MET A 149 5.46 -9.54 12.89
CA MET A 149 4.66 -10.18 11.86
C MET A 149 3.32 -10.61 12.44
N VAL A 150 2.24 -10.30 11.72
CA VAL A 150 0.87 -10.66 12.10
C VAL A 150 0.16 -11.28 10.91
N LEU A 151 -0.42 -12.46 11.12
CA LEU A 151 -1.30 -13.11 10.15
C LEU A 151 -2.71 -12.52 10.29
N ILE A 152 -3.33 -12.08 9.19
CA ILE A 152 -4.68 -11.51 9.21
C ILE A 152 -5.65 -12.35 8.38
N ASP A 153 -6.86 -12.55 8.92
CA ASP A 153 -7.96 -13.22 8.21
C ASP A 153 -8.78 -12.20 7.42
N ILE A 154 -8.75 -12.32 6.08
CA ILE A 154 -9.48 -11.44 5.17
C ILE A 154 -10.68 -12.13 4.51
N LYS A 155 -10.91 -13.41 4.83
CA LYS A 155 -12.03 -14.20 4.29
C LYS A 155 -13.22 -14.28 5.23
N LYS A 156 -12.99 -14.12 6.54
CA LYS A 156 -14.09 -13.94 7.49
C LYS A 156 -14.64 -12.52 7.36
N GLU A 157 -15.90 -12.43 6.97
CA GLU A 157 -16.68 -11.22 7.17
C GLU A 157 -16.72 -10.91 8.67
N VAL A 158 -16.40 -9.67 9.04
CA VAL A 158 -16.64 -9.14 10.39
C VAL A 158 -18.02 -8.51 10.37
#